data_AF-A0A1E7XJ39-F1
#
_entry.id   AF-A0A1E7XJ39-F1
#
_cell.length_a   1.000
_cell.length_b   1.000
_cell.length_c   1.000
_cell.angle_alpha   90.00
_cell.angle_beta   90.00
_cell.angle_gamma   90.00
#
_symmetry.space_group_name_H-M   'P 1'
#
loop_
_entity.id
_entity.type
_entity.pdbx_description
1 polymer ?
#
loop_
_entity_poly.entity_id
_entity_poly.type
_entity_poly.pdbx_seq_one_letter_code
_entity_poly.pdbx_strand_id
1 'polypeptide(L)'
;MNNYKDEYEFLSDKIDKNESVNKLADDAYDNGLNREKVLSILQKLMIDGYIIVQDAPGIYQGQGSNGKMFLKKDAKLIREAIEAYKKQE
;
A
#
# COMPACT_ATOMS: atom_id res chain seq x y z
N MET A 1 -9.16 -18.23 4.84
CA MET A 1 -7.95 -18.43 5.68
C MET A 1 -7.15 -17.15 5.55
N ASN A 2 -6.91 -16.44 6.65
CA ASN A 2 -6.04 -15.28 6.67
C ASN A 2 -4.59 -15.76 6.87
N ASN A 3 -3.70 -15.40 5.95
CA ASN A 3 -2.29 -15.81 5.98
C ASN A 3 -1.36 -14.71 6.55
N TYR A 4 -1.89 -13.53 6.86
CA TYR A 4 -1.11 -12.37 7.29
C TYR A 4 -1.44 -12.01 8.73
N LYS A 5 -0.42 -11.68 9.53
CA LYS A 5 -0.61 -11.31 10.94
C LYS A 5 -1.10 -9.88 11.11
N ASP A 6 -0.71 -8.99 10.19
CA ASP A 6 -1.01 -7.57 10.22
C ASP A 6 -0.85 -6.93 8.83
N GLU A 7 -1.20 -5.65 8.73
CA GLU A 7 -1.18 -4.86 7.49
C GLU A 7 0.23 -4.69 6.91
N TYR A 8 1.27 -4.71 7.75
CA TYR A 8 2.66 -4.54 7.32
C TYR A 8 3.17 -5.79 6.61
N GLU A 9 2.85 -6.98 7.14
CA GLU A 9 3.20 -8.25 6.49
C GLU A 9 2.47 -8.41 5.15
N PHE A 10 1.18 -8.07 5.12
CA PHE A 10 0.38 -8.06 3.89
C PHE A 10 0.98 -7.14 2.83
N LEU A 11 1.26 -5.88 3.18
CA LEU A 11 1.84 -4.93 2.24
C LEU A 11 3.23 -5.37 1.79
N SER A 12 4.08 -5.86 2.67
CA SER A 12 5.42 -6.32 2.31
C SER A 12 5.40 -7.44 1.26
N ASP A 13 4.42 -8.34 1.35
CA ASP A 13 4.22 -9.43 0.38
C ASP A 13 3.61 -8.93 -0.94
N LYS A 14 2.65 -8.01 -0.87
CA LYS A 14 1.85 -7.59 -2.04
C LYS A 14 2.37 -6.36 -2.78
N ILE A 15 3.30 -5.59 -2.22
CA ILE A 15 3.74 -4.31 -2.78
C ILE A 15 4.34 -4.43 -4.19
N ASP A 16 4.91 -5.58 -4.54
CA ASP A 16 5.51 -5.84 -5.86
C ASP A 16 4.52 -6.30 -6.93
N LYS A 17 3.24 -6.45 -6.60
CA LYS A 17 2.20 -6.93 -7.53
C LYS A 17 1.68 -5.87 -8.50
N ASN A 18 2.19 -4.62 -8.47
CA ASN A 18 1.76 -3.51 -9.33
C ASN A 18 0.23 -3.28 -9.30
N GLU A 19 -0.40 -3.50 -8.15
CA GLU A 19 -1.83 -3.30 -7.97
C GLU A 19 -2.16 -1.84 -7.62
N SER A 20 -3.43 -1.44 -7.75
CA SER A 20 -3.85 -0.11 -7.29
C SER A 20 -3.92 -0.06 -5.76
N VAL A 21 -3.83 1.14 -5.21
CA VAL A 21 -3.93 1.39 -3.76
C VAL A 21 -5.24 0.84 -3.19
N ASN A 22 -6.37 1.10 -3.86
CA ASN A 22 -7.67 0.57 -3.46
C ASN A 22 -7.69 -0.96 -3.47
N LYS A 23 -7.11 -1.58 -4.51
CA LYS A 23 -7.11 -3.04 -4.61
C LYS A 23 -6.32 -3.67 -3.48
N LEU A 24 -5.16 -3.13 -3.12
CA LEU A 24 -4.39 -3.59 -1.96
C LEU A 24 -5.19 -3.42 -0.65
N ALA A 25 -5.89 -2.30 -0.49
CA ALA A 25 -6.70 -2.04 0.69
C ALA A 25 -7.92 -2.98 0.80
N ASP A 26 -8.58 -3.27 -0.32
CA ASP A 26 -9.74 -4.17 -0.39
C ASP A 26 -9.29 -5.63 -0.23
N ASP A 27 -8.20 -6.06 -0.89
CA ASP A 27 -7.55 -7.37 -0.69
C ASP A 27 -7.18 -7.57 0.80
N ALA A 28 -6.68 -6.53 1.48
CA ALA A 28 -6.37 -6.61 2.91
C ALA A 28 -7.64 -6.78 3.77
N TYR A 29 -8.70 -6.05 3.45
CA TYR A 29 -10.00 -6.18 4.12
C TYR A 29 -10.62 -7.57 3.93
N ASP A 30 -10.53 -8.13 2.73
CA ASP A 30 -10.97 -9.50 2.42
C ASP A 30 -10.17 -10.55 3.20
N ASN A 31 -8.93 -10.23 3.57
CA ASN A 31 -8.12 -11.05 4.48
C ASN A 31 -8.44 -10.78 5.97
N GLY A 32 -9.32 -9.84 6.31
CA GLY A 32 -9.67 -9.51 7.69
C GLY A 32 -8.71 -8.53 8.37
N LEU A 33 -7.94 -7.77 7.58
CA LEU A 33 -7.03 -6.73 8.06
C LEU A 33 -7.69 -5.34 7.99
N ASN A 34 -7.10 -4.34 8.64
CA ASN A 34 -7.62 -2.99 8.68
C ASN A 34 -7.26 -2.21 7.39
N ARG A 35 -8.30 -1.99 6.58
CA ARG A 35 -8.26 -1.21 5.33
C ARG A 35 -7.66 0.19 5.51
N GLU A 36 -8.07 0.92 6.56
CA GLU A 36 -7.61 2.29 6.81
C GLU A 36 -6.13 2.33 7.17
N LYS A 37 -5.67 1.34 7.93
CA LYS A 37 -4.25 1.21 8.29
C LYS A 37 -3.38 0.90 7.07
N VAL A 38 -3.84 0.03 6.16
CA VAL A 38 -3.17 -0.20 4.86
C VAL A 38 -3.05 1.09 4.04
N LEU A 39 -4.14 1.84 3.92
CA LEU A 39 -4.14 3.13 3.19
C LEU A 39 -3.18 4.13 3.84
N SER A 40 -3.12 4.20 5.16
CA SER A 40 -2.18 5.06 5.89
C SER A 40 -0.72 4.69 5.60
N ILE A 41 -0.37 3.41 5.61
CA ILE A 41 0.99 2.94 5.30
C ILE A 41 1.36 3.28 3.85
N LEU A 42 0.46 3.03 2.89
CA LEU A 42 0.68 3.39 1.49
C LEU A 42 0.84 4.91 1.31
N GLN A 43 0.10 5.73 2.07
CA GLN A 43 0.25 7.18 2.06
C GLN A 43 1.63 7.63 2.57
N LYS A 44 2.14 7.02 3.64
CA LYS A 44 3.52 7.28 4.12
C LYS A 44 4.55 6.93 3.05
N LEU A 45 4.41 5.78 2.39
CA LEU A 45 5.30 5.37 1.30
C LEU A 45 5.25 6.34 0.10
N MET A 46 4.09 6.92 -0.21
CA MET A 46 3.97 7.96 -1.24
C MET A 46 4.70 9.24 -0.85
N ILE A 47 4.48 9.73 0.37
CA ILE A 47 5.09 10.96 0.89
C ILE A 47 6.62 10.84 0.92
N ASP A 48 7.13 9.69 1.38
CA ASP A 48 8.57 9.40 1.44
C ASP A 48 9.17 9.07 0.05
N GLY A 49 8.34 9.02 -0.99
CA GLY A 49 8.76 8.84 -2.37
C GLY A 49 9.22 7.43 -2.71
N TYR A 50 8.76 6.41 -1.97
CA TYR A 50 8.99 5.00 -2.29
C TYR A 50 8.10 4.52 -3.43
N ILE A 51 6.85 4.98 -3.44
CA ILE A 51 5.86 4.65 -4.47
C ILE A 51 5.29 5.94 -5.08
N ILE A 52 4.80 5.84 -6.30
CA ILE A 52 4.07 6.89 -6.99
C ILE A 52 2.76 6.28 -7.46
N VAL A 53 1.65 6.97 -7.21
CA VAL A 53 0.37 6.65 -7.83
C VAL A 53 0.23 7.54 -9.05
N GLN A 54 0.21 6.95 -10.24
CA GLN A 54 -0.23 7.69 -11.42
C GLN A 54 -1.73 7.48 -11.53
N ASP A 55 -2.47 8.53 -11.15
CA ASP A 55 -3.85 8.64 -11.58
C ASP A 55 -3.85 8.92 -13.08
N ALA A 56 -4.61 8.12 -13.84
CA ALA A 56 -5.02 8.56 -15.16
C ALA A 56 -5.74 9.90 -14.97
N PRO A 57 -5.38 10.97 -15.72
CA PRO A 57 -5.93 12.30 -15.50
C PRO A 57 -7.46 12.23 -15.64
N GLY A 58 -8.18 12.28 -14.51
CA GLY A 58 -9.64 12.13 -14.51
C GLY A 58 -10.34 12.07 -13.16
N ILE A 59 -9.71 11.66 -12.06
CA ILE A 59 -10.46 11.43 -10.80
C ILE A 59 -9.72 11.98 -9.57
N TYR A 60 -9.50 13.30 -9.54
CA TYR A 60 -9.36 14.01 -8.26
C TYR A 60 -10.74 14.53 -7.85
N GLN A 61 -11.57 13.66 -7.27
CA GLN A 61 -12.74 14.04 -6.48
C GLN A 61 -13.21 12.86 -5.63
N GLY A 62 -12.68 12.75 -4.41
CA GLY A 62 -13.37 12.15 -3.26
C GLY A 62 -13.71 10.65 -3.28
N GLN A 63 -13.37 9.88 -4.31
CA GLN A 63 -13.61 8.43 -4.35
C GLN A 63 -12.34 7.73 -4.83
N GLY A 64 -11.89 6.74 -4.07
CA GLY A 64 -10.54 6.19 -4.09
C GLY A 64 -9.93 6.06 -5.48
N SER A 65 -8.70 6.56 -5.64
CA SER A 65 -7.94 6.45 -6.87
C SER A 65 -7.80 4.98 -7.30
N ASN A 66 -8.41 4.64 -8.42
CA ASN A 66 -8.06 3.45 -9.20
C ASN A 66 -6.70 3.60 -9.92
N GLY A 67 -5.95 4.67 -9.62
CA GLY A 67 -4.60 4.89 -10.10
C GLY A 67 -3.69 3.70 -9.85
N LYS A 68 -2.95 3.32 -10.88
CA LYS A 68 -1.96 2.24 -10.78
C LYS A 68 -0.81 2.73 -9.91
N MET A 69 -0.40 1.91 -8.95
CA MET A 69 0.78 2.15 -8.14
C MET A 69 2.02 1.71 -8.91
N PHE A 70 3.06 2.53 -8.84
CA PHE A 70 4.38 2.23 -9.38
C PHE A 70 5.42 2.35 -8.28
N LEU A 71 6.33 1.38 -8.23
CA LEU A 71 7.46 1.42 -7.32
C LEU A 71 8.52 2.37 -7.89
N LYS A 72 8.89 3.40 -7.12
CA LYS A 72 9.98 4.33 -7.47
C LYS A 72 11.34 3.82 -6.99
N LYS A 73 11.32 2.91 -6.02
CA LYS A 73 12.48 2.28 -5.38
C LYS A 73 12.39 0.76 -5.54
N ASP A 74 13.51 0.09 -5.28
CA ASP A 74 13.57 -1.37 -5.24
C ASP A 74 12.60 -1.92 -4.19
N ALA A 75 11.90 -3.00 -4.51
CA ALA A 75 10.92 -3.61 -3.60
C ALA A 75 11.53 -3.97 -2.24
N LYS A 76 12.82 -4.32 -2.17
CA LYS A 76 13.53 -4.55 -0.91
C LYS A 76 13.56 -3.29 -0.03
N LEU A 77 13.92 -2.14 -0.60
CA LEU A 77 13.94 -0.87 0.15
C LEU A 77 12.55 -0.48 0.66
N ILE A 78 11.53 -0.78 -0.14
CA ILE A 78 10.14 -0.49 0.24
C ILE A 78 9.70 -1.39 1.39
N ARG A 79 10.03 -2.69 1.34
CA ARG A 79 9.79 -3.64 2.45
C ARG A 79 10.52 -3.21 3.73
N GLU A 80 11.78 -2.77 3.61
CA GLU A 80 12.55 -2.23 4.75
C GLU A 80 11.86 -0.99 5.35
N ALA A 81 11.30 -0.11 4.52
CA ALA A 81 10.55 1.06 4.98
C ALA A 81 9.23 0.67 5.69
N ILE A 82 8.48 -0.29 5.15
CA ILE A 82 7.25 -0.81 5.76
C ILE A 82 7.56 -1.38 7.16
N GLU A 83 8.60 -2.20 7.28
CA GLU A 83 9.06 -2.74 8.57
C GLU A 83 9.56 -1.65 9.53
N ALA A 84 10.18 -0.57 9.00
CA ALA A 84 10.59 0.56 9.82
C ALA A 84 9.41 1.35 10.38
N TYR A 85 8.30 1.47 9.65
CA TYR A 85 7.07 2.10 10.15
C TYR A 85 6.44 1.28 11.27
N LYS A 86 6.45 -0.05 11.15
CA LYS A 86 5.94 -0.96 12.18
C LYS A 86 6.63 -0.77 13.53
N LYS A 87 7.93 -0.48 13.54
CA LYS A 87 8.74 -0.29 14.77
C LYS A 87 8.53 1.07 15.45
N GLN A 88 7.86 2.01 14.78
CA GLN A 88 7.59 3.35 15.31
C GLN A 88 6.23 3.46 15.98
N GLU A 89 5.40 2.42 15.88
CA GLU A 89 4.14 2.25 16.62
C GLU A 89 4.39 1.53 17.96
#